data_AF-A0A7D9L1W7-F1
#
_entry.id   AF-A0A7D9L1W7-F1
#
_cell.length_a   1.000
_cell.length_b   1.000
_cell.length_c   1.000
_cell.angle_alpha   90.00
_cell.angle_beta   90.00
_cell.angle_gamma   90.00
#
_symmetry.space_group_name_H-M   'P 1'
#
loop_
_entity.id
_entity.type
_entity.pdbx_description
1 polymer ?
#
loop_
_entity_poly.entity_id
_entity_poly.type
_entity_poly.pdbx_seq_one_letter_code
_entity_poly.pdbx_strand_id
1 'polypeptide(L)'
;MGQALAVSRGKNQNAHESRSFPNLATLPPEMAQFVLSYLNATDLCLAACVWDQLGNDDILWQGLCKNNWGFTTAYCRRVNNCNFKELYMLLDEGRLTFNYDPEKGISYLMTNGVLEDDPVAIAKFLSGSKINLLRPEKLSEYLKNRRDILQEMIYIQNFRMLSLPNALRQFFKLVSPPTTRGEYLEDILSGFAARYLKCNPDCGLPQETVYILCYSLILLSVDLYSPQVKRKMSKREFIKNLRGIAVGACDDFIGDLYDDIYIQGHIAKPLDKVCIRTPIFPCERPYGNIFAQA
;
A
#
# COMPACT_ATOMS: atom_id res chain seq x y z
N MET A 1 13.36 -74.75 41.01
CA MET A 1 12.43 -73.78 41.60
C MET A 1 12.53 -72.49 40.79
N GLY A 2 11.44 -72.09 40.10
CA GLY A 2 11.14 -70.76 39.54
C GLY A 2 12.12 -70.12 38.54
N GLN A 3 11.72 -69.38 37.50
CA GLN A 3 10.43 -68.89 37.05
C GLN A 3 10.58 -68.37 35.60
N ALA A 4 9.54 -68.62 34.80
CA ALA A 4 8.92 -67.79 33.76
C ALA A 4 9.78 -67.00 32.73
N LEU A 5 9.61 -67.41 31.48
CA LEU A 5 9.78 -66.63 30.24
C LEU A 5 8.82 -65.42 30.21
N ALA A 6 9.33 -64.24 29.88
CA ALA A 6 8.52 -63.12 29.40
C ALA A 6 9.31 -62.23 28.41
N VAL A 7 9.04 -62.47 27.13
CA VAL A 7 8.91 -61.51 26.01
C VAL A 7 9.69 -60.19 26.12
N SER A 8 10.82 -60.09 25.39
CA SER A 8 11.35 -58.80 24.94
C SER A 8 10.80 -58.50 23.54
N ARG A 9 9.77 -57.64 23.49
CA ARG A 9 9.31 -56.96 22.27
C ARG A 9 10.44 -56.09 21.74
N GLY A 10 10.80 -56.31 20.48
CA GLY A 10 11.72 -55.46 19.74
C GLY A 10 11.31 -53.99 19.81
N LYS A 11 12.22 -53.13 20.26
CA LYS A 11 12.13 -51.70 20.01
C LYS A 11 12.87 -51.42 18.71
N ASN A 12 12.08 -51.17 17.67
CA ASN A 12 12.51 -50.53 16.43
C ASN A 12 13.35 -49.29 16.77
N GLN A 13 14.62 -49.32 16.35
CA GLN A 13 15.45 -48.14 16.25
C GLN A 13 15.01 -47.36 15.01
N ASN A 14 13.99 -46.50 15.15
CA ASN A 14 13.80 -45.41 14.21
C ASN A 14 14.33 -44.16 14.88
N ALA A 15 15.55 -43.78 14.47
CA ALA A 15 16.15 -42.50 14.77
C ALA A 15 15.17 -41.39 14.37
N HIS A 16 14.71 -40.63 15.36
CA HIS A 16 14.18 -39.30 15.13
C HIS A 16 15.38 -38.45 14.69
N GLU A 17 15.66 -38.41 13.38
CA GLU A 17 16.43 -37.30 12.81
C GLU A 17 15.60 -36.05 13.03
N SER A 18 15.84 -35.38 14.16
CA SER A 18 15.45 -33.99 14.36
C SER A 18 16.11 -33.21 13.22
N ARG A 19 15.33 -32.94 12.16
CA ARG A 19 15.69 -32.02 11.08
C ARG A 19 15.82 -30.63 11.68
N SER A 20 16.92 -30.38 12.38
CA SER A 20 17.32 -29.04 12.81
C SER A 20 17.52 -28.23 11.55
N PHE A 21 16.92 -27.04 11.49
CA PHE A 21 17.26 -26.12 10.43
C PHE A 21 18.79 -25.91 10.42
N PRO A 22 19.44 -26.05 9.25
CA PRO A 22 20.87 -25.80 9.14
C PRO A 22 21.15 -24.35 9.54
N ASN A 23 22.25 -24.15 10.29
CA ASN A 23 22.64 -22.82 10.73
C ASN A 23 22.95 -21.95 9.50
N LEU A 24 22.34 -20.78 9.38
CA LEU A 24 22.53 -19.89 8.23
C LEU A 24 24.00 -19.51 8.03
N ALA A 25 24.80 -19.44 9.09
CA ALA A 25 26.24 -19.18 9.00
C ALA A 25 27.03 -20.28 8.28
N THR A 26 26.45 -21.48 8.11
CA THR A 26 27.08 -22.59 7.38
C THR A 26 26.71 -22.62 5.89
N LEU A 27 25.76 -21.78 5.47
CA LEU A 27 25.37 -21.65 4.06
C LEU A 27 26.27 -20.62 3.35
N PRO A 28 26.36 -20.68 2.01
CA PRO A 28 26.92 -19.57 1.23
C PRO A 28 26.23 -18.24 1.60
N PRO A 29 26.98 -17.13 1.68
CA PRO A 29 26.45 -15.85 2.15
C PRO A 29 25.27 -15.36 1.30
N GLU A 30 25.25 -15.63 0.01
CA GLU A 30 24.17 -15.27 -0.90
C GLU A 30 22.86 -15.99 -0.53
N MET A 31 22.95 -17.25 -0.12
CA MET A 31 21.79 -18.06 0.30
C MET A 31 21.27 -17.60 1.66
N ALA A 32 22.17 -17.26 2.59
CA ALA A 32 21.78 -16.72 3.88
C ALA A 32 21.10 -15.35 3.75
N GLN A 33 21.67 -14.45 2.94
CA GLN A 33 21.07 -13.14 2.63
C GLN A 33 19.71 -13.30 1.94
N PHE A 34 19.58 -14.22 0.99
CA PHE A 34 18.30 -14.48 0.33
C PHE A 34 17.21 -14.89 1.34
N VAL A 35 17.52 -15.80 2.27
CA VAL A 35 16.57 -16.20 3.32
C VAL A 35 16.21 -15.02 4.23
N LEU A 36 17.19 -14.24 4.67
CA LEU A 36 16.98 -13.09 5.54
C LEU A 36 16.23 -11.93 4.86
N SER A 37 16.29 -11.82 3.54
CA SER A 37 15.59 -10.78 2.77
C SER A 37 14.06 -10.86 2.86
N TYR A 38 13.52 -12.01 3.28
CA TYR A 38 12.08 -12.20 3.51
C TYR A 38 11.61 -11.75 4.90
N LEU A 39 12.54 -11.41 5.81
CA LEU A 39 12.21 -10.97 7.16
C LEU A 39 11.81 -9.49 7.19
N ASN A 40 10.96 -9.13 8.15
CA ASN A 40 10.71 -7.73 8.49
C ASN A 40 11.84 -7.18 9.38
N ALA A 41 11.85 -5.86 9.61
CA ALA A 41 12.89 -5.21 10.41
C ALA A 41 13.05 -5.80 11.82
N THR A 42 11.95 -6.14 12.50
CA THR A 42 12.03 -6.68 13.87
C THR A 42 12.68 -8.06 13.86
N ASP A 43 12.27 -8.92 12.93
CA ASP A 43 12.79 -10.28 12.82
C ASP A 43 14.26 -10.25 12.35
N LEU A 44 14.63 -9.26 11.52
CA LEU A 44 16.01 -9.02 11.11
C LEU A 44 16.89 -8.51 12.28
N CYS A 45 16.36 -7.64 13.15
CA CYS A 45 17.04 -7.25 14.40
C CYS A 45 17.25 -8.44 15.34
N LEU A 46 16.27 -9.35 15.45
CA LEU A 46 16.42 -10.59 16.23
C LEU A 46 17.43 -11.54 15.57
N ALA A 47 17.41 -11.64 14.25
CA ALA A 47 18.39 -12.43 13.49
C ALA A 47 19.81 -11.90 13.71
N ALA A 48 20.01 -10.58 13.79
CA ALA A 48 21.31 -9.97 14.11
C ALA A 48 21.84 -10.35 15.50
N CYS A 49 20.98 -10.67 16.47
CA CYS A 49 21.44 -11.18 17.78
C CYS A 49 22.08 -12.57 17.70
N VAL A 50 21.76 -13.34 16.66
CA VAL A 50 22.26 -14.72 16.45
C VAL A 50 23.31 -14.77 15.34
N TRP A 51 23.11 -13.98 14.28
CA TRP A 51 23.92 -13.92 13.07
C TRP A 51 24.32 -12.47 12.78
N ASP A 52 25.16 -11.88 13.64
CA ASP A 52 25.52 -10.45 13.65
C ASP A 52 25.82 -9.87 12.26
N GLN A 53 26.85 -10.38 11.58
CA GLN A 53 27.25 -9.87 10.26
C GLN A 53 26.19 -10.05 9.18
N LEU A 54 25.40 -11.13 9.25
CA LEU A 54 24.36 -11.43 8.26
C LEU A 54 23.10 -10.59 8.51
N GLY A 55 22.70 -10.38 9.76
CA GLY A 55 21.50 -9.61 10.12
C GLY A 55 21.71 -8.09 10.05
N ASN A 56 22.95 -7.62 10.18
CA ASN A 56 23.33 -6.21 10.03
C ASN A 56 23.84 -5.87 8.63
N ASP A 57 23.70 -6.77 7.67
CA ASP A 57 24.12 -6.55 6.29
C ASP A 57 23.38 -5.36 5.64
N ASP A 58 24.15 -4.41 5.11
CA ASP A 58 23.63 -3.15 4.59
C ASP A 58 22.76 -3.33 3.34
N ILE A 59 23.01 -4.37 2.53
CA ILE A 59 22.22 -4.68 1.33
C ILE A 59 20.83 -5.16 1.74
N LEU A 60 20.72 -5.96 2.81
CA LEU A 60 19.42 -6.37 3.36
C LEU A 60 18.60 -5.16 3.83
N TRP A 61 19.21 -4.29 4.63
CA TRP A 61 18.54 -3.09 5.12
C TRP A 61 18.21 -2.11 4.00
N GLN A 62 19.05 -2.00 2.97
CA GLN A 62 18.75 -1.23 1.76
C GLN A 62 17.54 -1.80 1.01
N GLY A 63 17.49 -3.12 0.81
CA GLY A 63 16.36 -3.80 0.18
C GLY A 63 15.07 -3.56 0.96
N LEU A 64 15.12 -3.68 2.28
CA LEU A 64 13.99 -3.44 3.17
C LEU A 64 13.51 -1.98 3.09
N CYS A 65 14.44 -1.02 3.11
CA CYS A 65 14.16 0.41 2.92
C CYS A 65 13.44 0.66 1.61
N LYS A 66 14.02 0.25 0.47
CA LYS A 66 13.47 0.51 -0.87
C LYS A 66 12.14 -0.22 -1.12
N ASN A 67 11.92 -1.36 -0.47
CA ASN A 67 10.66 -2.10 -0.54
C ASN A 67 9.53 -1.39 0.24
N ASN A 68 9.87 -0.75 1.35
CA ASN A 68 8.89 -0.03 2.19
C ASN A 68 8.69 1.42 1.72
N TRP A 69 9.75 2.10 1.30
CA TRP A 69 9.75 3.46 0.79
C TRP A 69 10.48 3.48 -0.54
N GLY A 70 9.75 3.46 -1.65
CA GLY A 70 10.34 3.43 -2.99
C GLY A 70 11.16 4.66 -3.36
N PHE A 71 10.97 5.78 -2.63
CA PHE A 71 11.72 7.01 -2.83
C PHE A 71 11.96 7.70 -1.50
N THR A 72 13.20 8.18 -1.29
CA THR A 72 13.56 9.17 -0.28
C THR A 72 14.68 10.03 -0.86
N THR A 73 14.78 11.30 -0.46
CA THR A 73 15.88 12.14 -0.94
C THR A 73 17.24 11.68 -0.41
N ALA A 74 17.26 11.05 0.78
CA ALA A 74 18.45 10.43 1.35
C ALA A 74 19.09 9.38 0.44
N TYR A 75 18.31 8.62 -0.33
CA TYR A 75 18.85 7.63 -1.28
C TYR A 75 19.72 8.25 -2.37
N CYS A 76 19.38 9.46 -2.82
CA CYS A 76 20.14 10.17 -3.86
C CYS A 76 21.39 10.85 -3.29
N ARG A 77 21.33 11.32 -2.04
CA ARG A 77 22.42 12.10 -1.41
C ARG A 77 23.51 11.22 -0.80
N ARG A 78 23.16 10.08 -0.22
CA ARG A 78 24.06 9.29 0.65
C ARG A 78 24.57 8.00 -0.01
N VAL A 79 24.77 8.00 -1.33
CA VAL A 79 25.11 6.82 -2.15
C VAL A 79 26.32 6.03 -1.63
N ASN A 80 27.25 6.64 -0.88
CA ASN A 80 28.52 6.02 -0.50
C ASN A 80 28.78 5.85 1.01
N ASN A 81 27.89 6.26 1.93
CA ASN A 81 28.18 6.16 3.38
C ASN A 81 26.91 6.08 4.27
N CYS A 82 25.80 5.59 3.72
CA CYS A 82 24.57 5.43 4.47
C CYS A 82 24.56 4.11 5.23
N ASN A 83 24.44 4.13 6.55
CA ASN A 83 23.98 2.96 7.30
C ASN A 83 22.47 2.80 7.04
N PHE A 84 22.07 1.85 6.19
CA PHE A 84 20.66 1.68 5.85
C PHE A 84 19.81 1.21 7.04
N LYS A 85 20.41 0.58 8.05
CA LYS A 85 19.70 0.24 9.28
C LYS A 85 19.30 1.49 10.05
N GLU A 86 20.20 2.44 10.23
CA GLU A 86 19.88 3.73 10.87
C GLU A 86 18.85 4.52 10.07
N LEU A 87 18.99 4.55 8.73
CA LEU A 87 18.01 5.20 7.87
C LEU A 87 16.63 4.56 7.98
N TYR A 88 16.57 3.22 8.08
CA TYR A 88 15.32 2.50 8.30
C TYR A 88 14.66 2.93 9.62
N MET A 89 15.44 3.04 10.70
CA MET A 89 14.91 3.46 12.01
C MET A 89 14.32 4.87 11.95
N LEU A 90 15.01 5.81 11.30
CA LEU A 90 14.51 7.18 11.09
C LEU A 90 13.22 7.18 10.24
N LEU A 91 13.16 6.36 9.20
CA LEU A 91 11.99 6.24 8.35
C LEU A 91 10.79 5.64 9.08
N ASP A 92 11.00 4.61 9.90
CA ASP A 92 9.94 3.99 10.68
C ASP A 92 9.42 4.93 11.79
N GLU A 93 10.31 5.65 12.48
CA GLU A 93 9.92 6.69 13.45
C GLU A 93 9.14 7.84 12.78
N GLY A 94 9.63 8.33 11.63
CA GLY A 94 8.93 9.35 10.85
C GLY A 94 7.56 8.89 10.36
N ARG A 95 7.44 7.63 9.95
CA ARG A 95 6.16 6.99 9.58
C ARG A 95 5.20 6.91 10.77
N LEU A 96 5.67 6.44 11.93
CA LEU A 96 4.86 6.36 13.14
C LEU A 96 4.38 7.75 13.56
N THR A 97 5.26 8.74 13.48
CA THR A 97 4.94 10.15 13.77
C THR A 97 3.91 10.70 12.78
N PHE A 98 4.06 10.44 11.48
CA PHE A 98 3.08 10.83 10.45
C PHE A 98 1.69 10.22 10.70
N ASN A 99 1.65 8.97 11.14
CA ASN A 99 0.40 8.27 11.46
C ASN A 99 -0.32 8.82 12.71
N TYR A 100 0.40 9.58 13.53
CA TYR A 100 -0.17 10.33 14.65
C TYR A 100 -0.54 11.77 14.21
N ASP A 101 0.45 12.49 13.66
CA ASP A 101 0.39 13.88 13.24
C ASP A 101 1.18 14.04 11.92
N PRO A 102 0.50 14.23 10.77
CA PRO A 102 1.16 14.27 9.47
C PRO A 102 2.19 15.38 9.30
N GLU A 103 1.91 16.57 9.85
CA GLU A 103 2.77 17.74 9.72
C GLU A 103 4.07 17.53 10.50
N LYS A 104 3.97 16.99 11.73
CA LYS A 104 5.16 16.62 12.52
C LYS A 104 5.94 15.49 11.89
N GLY A 105 5.26 14.49 11.31
CA GLY A 105 5.93 13.37 10.65
C GLY A 105 6.80 13.82 9.48
N ILE A 106 6.27 14.68 8.60
CA ILE A 106 7.04 15.23 7.48
C ILE A 106 8.15 16.16 7.99
N SER A 107 7.88 17.02 8.97
CA SER A 107 8.89 17.90 9.58
C SER A 107 10.05 17.13 10.24
N TYR A 108 9.75 16.00 10.90
CA TYR A 108 10.76 15.10 11.45
C TYR A 108 11.65 14.51 10.36
N LEU A 109 11.06 14.06 9.24
CA LEU A 109 11.81 13.51 8.11
C LEU A 109 12.69 14.57 7.44
N MET A 110 12.24 15.82 7.38
CA MET A 110 13.02 16.95 6.87
C MET A 110 14.20 17.28 7.78
N THR A 111 13.96 17.38 9.09
CA THR A 111 14.98 17.72 10.10
C THR A 111 16.12 16.70 10.12
N ASN A 112 15.79 15.41 9.98
CA ASN A 112 16.77 14.33 9.93
C ASN A 112 17.44 14.16 8.54
N GLY A 113 17.13 15.02 7.58
CA GLY A 113 17.70 15.00 6.24
C GLY A 113 17.29 13.79 5.39
N VAL A 114 16.18 13.14 5.76
CA VAL A 114 15.61 12.00 5.02
C VAL A 114 14.86 12.48 3.78
N LEU A 115 14.17 13.61 3.91
CA LEU A 115 13.36 14.24 2.88
C LEU A 115 13.76 15.72 2.71
N GLU A 116 13.68 16.24 1.49
CA GLU A 116 13.82 17.68 1.23
C GLU A 116 12.47 18.37 1.31
N ASP A 117 12.46 19.66 1.65
CA ASP A 117 11.27 20.50 1.57
C ASP A 117 10.98 20.92 0.13
N ASP A 118 10.65 19.93 -0.68
CA ASP A 118 10.27 20.05 -2.08
C ASP A 118 8.97 19.27 -2.31
N PRO A 119 7.91 19.89 -2.85
CA PRO A 119 6.63 19.22 -3.10
C PRO A 119 6.76 17.96 -3.95
N VAL A 120 7.67 17.95 -4.92
CA VAL A 120 7.89 16.80 -5.81
C VAL A 120 8.54 15.64 -5.04
N ALA A 121 9.57 15.93 -4.23
CA ALA A 121 10.21 14.94 -3.37
C ALA A 121 9.21 14.32 -2.38
N ILE A 122 8.39 15.15 -1.73
CA ILE A 122 7.37 14.68 -0.77
C ILE A 122 6.32 13.84 -1.50
N ALA A 123 5.84 14.28 -2.66
CA ALA A 123 4.86 13.53 -3.46
C ALA A 123 5.38 12.14 -3.89
N LYS A 124 6.66 12.05 -4.29
CA LYS A 124 7.32 10.78 -4.61
C LYS A 124 7.46 9.89 -3.39
N PHE A 125 7.80 10.45 -2.23
CA PHE A 125 7.90 9.70 -0.97
C PHE A 125 6.56 9.11 -0.55
N LEU A 126 5.49 9.92 -0.56
CA LEU A 126 4.14 9.49 -0.19
C LEU A 126 3.59 8.44 -1.17
N SER A 127 3.79 8.64 -2.48
CA SER A 127 3.31 7.71 -3.51
C SER A 127 4.13 6.43 -3.60
N GLY A 128 5.42 6.49 -3.27
CA GLY A 128 6.34 5.36 -3.30
C GLY A 128 6.34 4.53 -2.01
N SER A 129 5.68 5.01 -0.95
CA SER A 129 5.52 4.25 0.28
C SER A 129 4.62 3.03 0.04
N LYS A 130 5.03 1.88 0.59
CA LYS A 130 4.26 0.64 0.49
C LYS A 130 2.85 0.85 1.03
N ILE A 131 1.89 0.25 0.33
CA ILE A 131 0.47 0.32 0.66
C ILE A 131 0.27 -0.10 2.13
N ASN A 132 -0.53 0.67 2.88
CA ASN A 132 -0.84 0.52 4.31
C ASN A 132 0.27 0.91 5.31
N LEU A 133 1.43 1.43 4.88
CA LEU A 133 2.39 1.99 5.84
C LEU A 133 1.88 3.29 6.47
N LEU A 134 1.32 4.17 5.64
CA LEU A 134 0.72 5.43 6.04
C LEU A 134 -0.79 5.24 6.23
N ARG A 135 -1.34 5.80 7.31
CA ARG A 135 -2.78 5.79 7.57
C ARG A 135 -3.48 6.66 6.52
N PRO A 136 -4.43 6.10 5.75
CA PRO A 136 -5.01 6.84 4.64
C PRO A 136 -5.83 8.07 5.07
N GLU A 137 -6.44 8.03 6.25
CA GLU A 137 -7.13 9.17 6.87
C GLU A 137 -6.16 10.34 7.10
N LYS A 138 -4.98 10.05 7.66
CA LYS A 138 -3.91 11.00 7.94
C LYS A 138 -3.26 11.54 6.68
N LEU A 139 -3.07 10.69 5.68
CA LEU A 139 -2.65 11.12 4.36
C LEU A 139 -3.65 12.10 3.73
N SER A 140 -4.95 11.79 3.79
CA SER A 140 -5.98 12.69 3.25
C SER A 140 -6.06 14.01 4.03
N GLU A 141 -5.89 14.00 5.34
CA GLU A 141 -5.81 15.20 6.18
C GLU A 141 -4.65 16.11 5.73
N TYR A 142 -3.47 15.53 5.53
CA TYR A 142 -2.30 16.27 5.06
C TYR A 142 -2.48 16.85 3.65
N LEU A 143 -2.99 16.06 2.72
CA LEU A 143 -3.21 16.48 1.33
C LEU A 143 -4.31 17.54 1.19
N LYS A 144 -5.24 17.64 2.15
CA LYS A 144 -6.20 18.74 2.20
C LYS A 144 -5.53 20.08 2.49
N ASN A 145 -4.55 20.09 3.40
CA ASN A 145 -3.80 21.29 3.77
C ASN A 145 -2.74 21.66 2.71
N ARG A 146 -2.11 20.66 2.09
CA ARG A 146 -1.03 20.82 1.10
C ARG A 146 -1.47 20.40 -0.31
N ARG A 147 -2.21 21.30 -0.98
CA ARG A 147 -2.73 21.08 -2.34
C ARG A 147 -1.65 21.02 -3.40
N ASP A 148 -0.53 21.70 -3.19
CA ASP A 148 0.68 21.63 -4.01
C ASP A 148 1.19 20.19 -4.13
N ILE A 149 1.30 19.49 -3.00
CA ILE A 149 1.77 18.09 -2.96
C ILE A 149 0.76 17.16 -3.61
N LEU A 150 -0.55 17.39 -3.41
CA LEU A 150 -1.61 16.62 -4.05
C LEU A 150 -1.49 16.66 -5.58
N GLN A 151 -1.27 17.84 -6.17
CA GLN A 151 -1.14 17.99 -7.62
C GLN A 151 0.09 17.25 -8.15
N GLU A 152 1.23 17.32 -7.46
CA GLU A 152 2.43 16.56 -7.82
C GLU A 152 2.21 15.05 -7.70
N MET A 153 1.52 14.59 -6.66
CA MET A 153 1.17 13.17 -6.50
C MET A 153 0.33 12.66 -7.66
N ILE A 154 -0.67 13.44 -8.10
CA ILE A 154 -1.49 13.12 -9.26
C ILE A 154 -0.62 13.12 -10.53
N TYR A 155 0.24 14.11 -10.69
CA TYR A 155 1.10 14.27 -11.86
C TYR A 155 2.09 13.12 -12.05
N ILE A 156 2.58 12.49 -10.97
CA ILE A 156 3.51 11.35 -11.06
C ILE A 156 2.82 10.06 -11.55
N GLN A 157 1.50 9.93 -11.40
CA GLN A 157 0.79 8.69 -11.74
C GLN A 157 0.79 8.40 -13.24
N ASN A 158 0.86 7.13 -13.62
CA ASN A 158 0.79 6.72 -15.01
C ASN A 158 -0.48 5.90 -15.27
N PHE A 159 -1.35 6.42 -16.14
CA PHE A 159 -2.62 5.79 -16.52
C PHE A 159 -2.66 5.33 -17.98
N ARG A 160 -1.51 5.22 -18.64
CA ARG A 160 -1.43 4.76 -20.03
C ARG A 160 -2.05 3.37 -20.17
N MET A 161 -2.82 3.17 -21.24
CA MET A 161 -3.44 1.89 -21.60
C MET A 161 -4.48 1.36 -20.58
N LEU A 162 -4.89 2.20 -19.62
CA LEU A 162 -5.93 1.83 -18.65
C LEU A 162 -7.26 2.44 -19.07
N SER A 163 -8.32 1.63 -18.96
CA SER A 163 -9.69 2.16 -19.05
C SER A 163 -9.95 3.14 -17.90
N LEU A 164 -10.84 4.10 -18.13
CA LEU A 164 -11.17 5.14 -17.14
C LEU A 164 -11.52 4.56 -15.75
N PRO A 165 -12.38 3.52 -15.63
CA PRO A 165 -12.69 2.93 -14.33
C PRO A 165 -11.48 2.29 -13.64
N ASN A 166 -10.61 1.62 -14.39
CA ASN A 166 -9.43 0.94 -13.84
C ASN A 166 -8.35 1.93 -13.40
N ALA A 167 -8.14 2.99 -14.17
CA ALA A 167 -7.29 4.10 -13.76
C ALA A 167 -7.81 4.74 -12.47
N LEU A 168 -9.13 4.94 -12.36
CA LEU A 168 -9.76 5.54 -11.18
C LEU A 168 -9.64 4.63 -9.93
N ARG A 169 -9.81 3.31 -10.09
CA ARG A 169 -9.53 2.32 -9.02
C ARG A 169 -8.09 2.35 -8.56
N GLN A 170 -7.13 2.38 -9.49
CA GLN A 170 -5.72 2.45 -9.16
C GLN A 170 -5.40 3.74 -8.39
N PHE A 171 -5.97 4.85 -8.84
CA PHE A 171 -5.79 6.14 -8.21
C PHE A 171 -6.34 6.19 -6.78
N PHE A 172 -7.56 5.69 -6.54
CA PHE A 172 -8.15 5.67 -5.20
C PHE A 172 -7.52 4.68 -4.22
N LYS A 173 -6.66 3.75 -4.70
CA LYS A 173 -5.80 2.95 -3.80
C LYS A 173 -4.67 3.79 -3.19
N LEU A 174 -4.24 4.85 -3.87
CA LEU A 174 -3.16 5.74 -3.44
C LEU A 174 -3.72 6.91 -2.64
N VAL A 175 -4.69 7.62 -3.20
CA VAL A 175 -5.39 8.72 -2.54
C VAL A 175 -6.71 8.16 -2.07
N SER A 176 -6.85 7.90 -0.76
CA SER A 176 -8.12 7.35 -0.28
C SER A 176 -9.29 8.27 -0.62
N PRO A 177 -10.42 7.69 -1.04
CA PRO A 177 -11.60 8.46 -1.42
C PRO A 177 -12.08 9.25 -0.19
N PRO A 178 -12.38 10.54 -0.34
CA PRO A 178 -12.90 11.32 0.77
C PRO A 178 -14.27 10.79 1.20
N THR A 179 -14.48 10.71 2.51
CA THR A 179 -15.74 10.25 3.12
C THR A 179 -16.91 11.21 2.87
N THR A 180 -16.61 12.49 2.63
CA THR A 180 -17.59 13.55 2.39
C THR A 180 -17.43 14.13 0.99
N ARG A 181 -18.55 14.55 0.40
CA ARG A 181 -18.54 15.40 -0.79
C ARG A 181 -18.07 16.79 -0.38
N GLY A 182 -17.18 17.39 -1.16
CA GLY A 182 -16.67 18.74 -0.92
C GLY A 182 -15.54 19.09 -1.90
N GLU A 183 -15.01 20.30 -1.78
CA GLU A 183 -13.98 20.87 -2.67
C GLU A 183 -12.77 19.95 -2.85
N TYR A 184 -12.35 19.25 -1.80
CA TYR A 184 -11.23 18.28 -1.88
C TYR A 184 -11.46 17.16 -2.90
N LEU A 185 -12.69 16.63 -3.01
CA LEU A 185 -13.02 15.62 -4.00
C LEU A 185 -12.98 16.20 -5.42
N GLU A 186 -13.45 17.44 -5.58
CA GLU A 186 -13.47 18.13 -6.87
C GLU A 186 -12.07 18.37 -7.39
N ASP A 187 -11.15 18.84 -6.54
CA ASP A 187 -9.74 19.05 -6.89
C ASP A 187 -9.05 17.74 -7.30
N ILE A 188 -9.32 16.66 -6.55
CA ILE A 188 -8.81 15.32 -6.86
C ILE A 188 -9.28 14.88 -8.25
N LEU A 189 -10.58 14.97 -8.52
CA LEU A 189 -11.17 14.48 -9.75
C LEU A 189 -10.78 15.34 -10.95
N SER A 190 -10.67 16.65 -10.77
CA SER A 190 -10.20 17.57 -11.80
C SER A 190 -8.75 17.29 -12.17
N GLY A 191 -7.87 17.15 -11.16
CA GLY A 191 -6.48 16.77 -11.38
C GLY A 191 -6.33 15.39 -12.02
N PHE A 192 -7.13 14.41 -11.57
CA PHE A 192 -7.16 13.07 -12.17
C PHE A 192 -7.59 13.11 -13.63
N ALA A 193 -8.66 13.84 -13.97
CA ALA A 193 -9.15 13.95 -15.35
C ALA A 193 -8.09 14.57 -16.27
N ALA A 194 -7.46 15.66 -15.84
CA ALA A 194 -6.36 16.30 -16.58
C ALA A 194 -5.19 15.33 -16.80
N ARG A 195 -4.81 14.57 -15.76
CA ARG A 195 -3.73 13.59 -15.86
C ARG A 195 -4.09 12.40 -16.75
N TYR A 196 -5.31 11.88 -16.66
CA TYR A 196 -5.78 10.76 -17.46
C TYR A 196 -5.71 11.08 -18.95
N LEU A 197 -6.14 12.27 -19.36
CA LEU A 197 -6.04 12.73 -20.75
C LEU A 197 -4.59 12.95 -21.20
N LYS A 198 -3.72 13.48 -20.33
CA LYS A 198 -2.27 13.57 -20.62
C LYS A 198 -1.64 12.19 -20.86
N CYS A 199 -2.10 11.16 -20.15
CA CYS A 199 -1.64 9.79 -20.34
C CYS A 199 -2.29 9.10 -21.55
N ASN A 200 -3.50 9.48 -21.94
CA ASN A 200 -4.30 8.85 -22.98
C ASN A 200 -4.84 9.90 -23.96
N PRO A 201 -3.97 10.49 -24.81
CA PRO A 201 -4.38 11.56 -25.75
C PRO A 201 -5.41 11.08 -26.78
N ASP A 202 -5.45 9.78 -27.07
CA ASP A 202 -6.38 9.16 -28.03
C ASP A 202 -7.82 9.05 -27.50
N CYS A 203 -8.07 9.39 -26.23
CA CYS A 203 -9.40 9.30 -25.63
C CYS A 203 -10.44 10.21 -26.31
N GLY A 204 -10.01 11.32 -26.92
CA GLY A 204 -10.88 12.22 -27.71
C GLY A 204 -11.98 12.95 -26.93
N LEU A 205 -12.06 12.79 -25.61
CA LEU A 205 -13.05 13.44 -24.74
C LEU A 205 -12.48 14.73 -24.12
N PRO A 206 -13.29 15.78 -23.95
CA PRO A 206 -12.85 16.97 -23.23
C PRO A 206 -12.69 16.66 -21.72
N GLN A 207 -11.80 17.39 -21.05
CA GLN A 207 -11.51 17.22 -19.62
C GLN A 207 -12.77 17.26 -18.75
N GLU A 208 -13.68 18.20 -19.02
CA GLU A 208 -14.95 18.32 -18.31
C GLU A 208 -15.80 17.05 -18.41
N THR A 209 -15.83 16.40 -19.58
CA THR A 209 -16.57 15.16 -19.76
C THR A 209 -15.93 14.01 -18.99
N VAL A 210 -14.59 13.91 -19.00
CA VAL A 210 -13.89 12.90 -18.19
C VAL A 210 -14.15 13.13 -16.70
N TYR A 211 -14.13 14.38 -16.23
CA TYR A 211 -14.47 14.74 -14.86
C TYR A 211 -15.90 14.30 -14.48
N ILE A 212 -16.90 14.64 -15.31
CA ILE A 212 -18.30 14.23 -15.12
C ILE A 212 -18.41 12.72 -15.05
N LEU A 213 -17.78 12.00 -16.00
CA LEU A 213 -17.78 10.54 -16.02
C LEU A 213 -17.17 9.96 -14.75
N CYS A 214 -16.04 10.48 -14.27
CA CYS A 214 -15.43 10.02 -13.01
C CYS A 214 -16.38 10.19 -11.82
N TYR A 215 -17.03 11.35 -11.72
CA TYR A 215 -17.99 11.62 -10.66
C TYR A 215 -19.18 10.65 -10.73
N SER A 216 -19.76 10.47 -11.91
CA SER A 216 -20.87 9.55 -12.13
C SER A 216 -20.50 8.09 -11.87
N LEU A 217 -19.26 7.69 -12.18
CA LEU A 217 -18.77 6.34 -11.88
C LEU A 217 -18.64 6.10 -10.37
N ILE A 218 -18.18 7.09 -9.60
CA ILE A 218 -18.14 7.00 -8.14
C ILE A 218 -19.56 6.85 -7.59
N LEU A 219 -20.50 7.68 -8.04
CA LEU A 219 -21.90 7.61 -7.62
C LEU A 219 -22.53 6.26 -7.97
N LEU A 220 -22.30 5.77 -9.19
CA LEU A 220 -22.76 4.45 -9.62
C LEU A 220 -22.18 3.34 -8.73
N SER A 221 -20.89 3.42 -8.39
CA SER A 221 -20.25 2.41 -7.54
C SER A 221 -20.86 2.38 -6.12
N VAL A 222 -21.19 3.53 -5.55
CA VAL A 222 -21.88 3.62 -4.26
C VAL A 222 -23.32 3.09 -4.39
N ASP A 223 -24.03 3.45 -5.46
CA ASP A 223 -25.39 2.99 -5.73
C ASP A 223 -25.46 1.46 -5.81
N LEU A 224 -24.62 0.84 -6.66
CA LEU A 224 -24.62 -0.60 -6.90
C LEU A 224 -24.22 -1.42 -5.66
N TYR A 225 -23.20 -0.98 -4.91
CA TYR A 225 -22.60 -1.81 -3.85
C TYR A 225 -23.01 -1.40 -2.42
N SER A 226 -23.68 -0.28 -2.21
CA SER A 226 -24.18 0.08 -0.87
C SER A 226 -25.40 -0.77 -0.49
N PRO A 227 -25.41 -1.47 0.67
CA PRO A 227 -26.57 -2.24 1.12
C PRO A 227 -27.79 -1.36 1.44
N GLN A 228 -27.59 -0.05 1.63
CA GLN A 228 -28.66 0.90 1.95
C GLN A 228 -29.55 1.21 0.74
N VAL A 229 -29.01 1.06 -0.48
CA VAL A 229 -29.75 1.34 -1.71
C VAL A 229 -30.51 0.10 -2.13
N LYS A 230 -31.84 0.11 -1.97
CA LYS A 230 -32.72 -1.02 -2.31
C LYS A 230 -32.94 -1.17 -3.81
N ARG A 231 -33.12 -0.06 -4.54
CA ARG A 231 -33.33 -0.05 -5.98
C ARG A 231 -32.07 0.47 -6.67
N LYS A 232 -31.34 -0.44 -7.30
CA LYS A 232 -30.10 -0.14 -8.02
C LYS A 232 -30.38 0.50 -9.37
N MET A 233 -29.52 1.41 -9.78
CA MET A 233 -29.57 2.02 -11.11
C MET A 233 -29.28 0.97 -12.19
N SER A 234 -30.18 0.85 -13.16
CA SER A 234 -29.98 0.00 -14.33
C SER A 234 -29.04 0.64 -15.35
N LYS A 235 -28.40 -0.18 -16.21
CA LYS A 235 -27.56 0.30 -17.32
C LYS A 235 -28.26 1.36 -18.18
N ARG A 236 -29.54 1.13 -18.50
CA ARG A 236 -30.35 2.05 -19.31
C ARG A 236 -30.59 3.39 -18.60
N GLU A 237 -30.83 3.37 -17.29
CA GLU A 237 -30.97 4.60 -16.50
C GLU A 237 -29.65 5.37 -16.42
N PHE A 238 -28.52 4.67 -16.24
CA PHE A 238 -27.20 5.30 -16.21
C PHE A 238 -26.86 6.02 -17.53
N ILE A 239 -27.06 5.35 -18.67
CA ILE A 239 -26.87 5.96 -19.99
C ILE A 239 -27.79 7.17 -20.17
N LYS A 240 -29.08 7.03 -19.80
CA LYS A 240 -30.04 8.14 -19.89
C LYS A 240 -29.63 9.35 -19.04
N ASN A 241 -29.09 9.13 -17.84
CA ASN A 241 -28.68 10.20 -16.92
C ASN A 241 -27.47 10.98 -17.43
N LEU A 242 -26.56 10.33 -18.17
CA LEU A 242 -25.36 10.96 -18.72
C LEU A 242 -25.58 11.58 -20.10
N ARG A 243 -26.65 11.19 -20.79
CA ARG A 243 -27.01 11.72 -22.10
C ARG A 243 -27.24 13.23 -22.01
N GLY A 244 -26.45 13.99 -22.78
CA GLY A 244 -26.51 15.45 -22.82
C GLY A 244 -25.61 16.16 -21.79
N ILE A 245 -25.04 15.44 -20.83
CA ILE A 245 -24.08 15.99 -19.85
C ILE A 245 -22.64 15.57 -20.23
N ALA A 246 -22.44 14.29 -20.57
CA ALA A 246 -21.16 13.76 -21.04
C ALA A 246 -20.97 14.01 -22.55
N VAL A 247 -20.69 15.27 -22.91
CA VAL A 247 -20.57 15.70 -24.32
C VAL A 247 -19.42 14.96 -25.02
N GLY A 248 -19.72 14.27 -26.12
CA GLY A 248 -18.74 13.52 -26.91
C GLY A 248 -18.57 12.05 -26.52
N ALA A 249 -19.16 11.59 -25.42
CA ALA A 249 -19.20 10.18 -25.07
C ALA A 249 -20.39 9.49 -25.75
N CYS A 250 -20.15 8.38 -26.46
CA CYS A 250 -21.23 7.59 -27.05
C CYS A 250 -21.93 6.71 -26.01
N ASP A 251 -23.20 6.40 -26.26
CA ASP A 251 -24.02 5.58 -25.36
C ASP A 251 -23.42 4.18 -25.12
N ASP A 252 -22.80 3.59 -26.14
CA ASP A 252 -22.13 2.29 -26.04
C ASP A 252 -20.95 2.36 -25.06
N PHE A 253 -20.08 3.38 -25.19
CA PHE A 253 -18.97 3.60 -24.27
C PHE A 253 -19.44 3.81 -22.83
N ILE A 254 -20.48 4.62 -22.61
CA ILE A 254 -21.07 4.82 -21.28
C ILE A 254 -21.63 3.49 -20.73
N GLY A 255 -22.23 2.68 -21.61
CA GLY A 255 -22.66 1.33 -21.29
C GLY A 255 -21.52 0.41 -20.86
N ASP A 256 -20.40 0.44 -21.56
CA ASP A 256 -19.22 -0.38 -21.23
C ASP A 256 -18.63 0.02 -19.87
N LEU A 257 -18.65 1.33 -19.54
CA LEU A 257 -18.26 1.80 -18.22
C LEU A 257 -19.15 1.24 -17.11
N TYR A 258 -20.46 1.16 -17.34
CA TYR A 258 -21.40 0.54 -16.39
C TYR A 258 -21.09 -0.94 -16.18
N ASP A 259 -20.86 -1.68 -17.26
CA ASP A 259 -20.57 -3.11 -17.21
C ASP A 259 -19.25 -3.37 -16.45
N ASP A 260 -18.22 -2.54 -16.66
CA ASP A 260 -16.97 -2.63 -15.90
C ASP A 260 -17.22 -2.46 -14.39
N ILE A 261 -18.01 -1.47 -13.97
CA ILE A 261 -18.33 -1.29 -12.54
C ILE A 261 -19.09 -2.50 -12.01
N TYR A 262 -20.11 -2.97 -12.74
CA TYR A 262 -20.95 -4.09 -12.34
C TYR A 262 -20.14 -5.40 -12.18
N ILE A 263 -19.18 -5.66 -13.07
CA ILE A 263 -18.36 -6.88 -13.08
C ILE A 263 -17.19 -6.78 -12.10
N GLN A 264 -16.41 -5.70 -12.12
CA GLN A 264 -15.14 -5.59 -11.40
C GLN A 264 -15.29 -5.12 -9.95
N GLY A 265 -16.41 -4.49 -9.58
CA GLY A 265 -16.67 -4.09 -8.20
C GLY A 265 -16.65 -2.59 -7.94
N HIS A 266 -16.62 -2.24 -6.66
CA HIS A 266 -16.57 -0.86 -6.17
C HIS A 266 -15.25 -0.15 -6.56
N ILE A 267 -15.33 1.13 -6.96
CA ILE A 267 -14.16 1.94 -7.38
C ILE A 267 -13.35 2.39 -6.17
N ALA A 268 -14.04 3.01 -5.22
CA ALA A 268 -13.50 3.64 -4.03
C ALA A 268 -13.85 2.82 -2.76
N LYS A 269 -13.30 1.61 -2.62
CA LYS A 269 -13.62 0.74 -1.46
C LYS A 269 -13.27 1.47 -0.16
N PRO A 270 -14.23 1.68 0.77
CA PRO A 270 -13.90 2.12 2.12
C PRO A 270 -12.97 1.09 2.76
N LEU A 271 -11.86 1.53 3.34
CA LEU A 271 -10.84 0.65 3.92
C LEU A 271 -11.40 -0.29 4.98
N ASP A 272 -12.47 0.11 5.66
CA ASP A 272 -13.18 -0.66 6.70
C ASP A 272 -13.81 -1.96 6.17
N LYS A 273 -13.95 -2.10 4.83
CA LYS A 273 -14.55 -3.27 4.17
C LYS A 273 -13.61 -3.96 3.19
N VAL A 274 -12.32 -3.61 3.19
CA VAL A 274 -11.32 -4.54 2.69
C VAL A 274 -11.18 -5.60 3.77
N CYS A 275 -12.07 -6.60 3.78
CA CYS A 275 -11.75 -7.88 4.37
C CYS A 275 -10.54 -8.39 3.57
N ILE A 276 -9.35 -8.02 4.01
CA ILE A 276 -8.15 -8.72 3.65
C ILE A 276 -8.38 -10.11 4.22
N ARG A 277 -8.87 -11.05 3.40
CA ARG A 277 -8.59 -12.47 3.60
C ARG A 277 -7.10 -12.69 3.32
N THR A 278 -6.24 -11.95 4.01
CA THR A 278 -4.94 -12.47 4.36
C THR A 278 -5.22 -13.49 5.44
N PRO A 279 -4.63 -14.69 5.40
CA PRO A 279 -4.44 -15.41 6.64
C PRO A 279 -3.65 -14.48 7.55
N ILE A 280 -4.36 -13.78 8.44
CA ILE A 280 -3.76 -13.23 9.64
C ILE A 280 -3.35 -14.50 10.38
N PHE A 281 -2.08 -14.88 10.25
CA PHE A 281 -1.49 -15.78 11.23
C PHE A 281 -1.71 -15.09 12.57
N PRO A 282 -2.42 -15.72 13.51
CA PRO A 282 -2.61 -15.16 14.84
C PRO A 282 -1.28 -15.26 15.57
N CYS A 283 -0.36 -14.34 15.28
CA CYS A 283 0.76 -14.04 16.15
C CYS A 283 0.42 -12.73 16.88
N GLU A 284 -0.53 -12.82 17.81
CA GLU A 284 -0.39 -12.03 19.03
C GLU A 284 0.95 -12.43 19.64
N ARG A 285 1.95 -11.55 19.51
CA ARG A 285 3.27 -11.77 20.11
C ARG A 285 3.09 -11.71 21.64
N PRO A 286 3.45 -12.76 22.40
CA PRO A 286 3.09 -12.90 23.82
C PRO A 286 3.89 -12.01 24.80
N TYR A 287 4.55 -10.95 24.35
CA TYR A 287 5.45 -10.15 25.20
C TYR A 287 4.88 -8.81 25.66
N GLY A 288 3.58 -8.55 25.45
CA GLY A 288 2.92 -7.27 25.80
C GLY A 288 2.58 -7.06 27.28
N ASN A 289 2.72 -8.05 28.16
CA ASN A 289 2.24 -7.97 29.56
C ASN A 289 3.31 -8.12 30.63
N ILE A 290 4.60 -7.92 30.32
CA ILE A 290 5.69 -8.13 31.30
C ILE A 290 6.04 -6.85 32.09
N PHE A 291 5.48 -5.69 31.76
CA PHE A 291 5.80 -4.42 32.42
C PHE A 291 4.58 -3.60 32.86
N ALA A 292 3.49 -4.25 33.26
CA ALA A 292 2.35 -3.59 33.88
C ALA A 292 1.99 -4.26 35.21
N GLN A 293 2.86 -4.08 36.22
CA GLN A 293 2.51 -4.12 37.64
C GLN A 293 3.72 -3.63 38.46
N ALA A 294 3.66 -2.35 38.85
CA ALA A 294 4.25 -1.80 40.06
C ALA A 294 3.21 -0.87 40.69
#